data_AF-A0A7J8LBJ9-F1
#
_entry.id   AF-A0A7J8LBJ9-F1
#
_cell.length_a   1.000
_cell.length_b   1.000
_cell.length_c   1.000
_cell.angle_alpha   90.00
_cell.angle_beta   90.00
_cell.angle_gamma   90.00
#
_symmetry.space_group_name_H-M   'P 1'
#
loop_
_entity.id
_entity.type
_entity.pdbx_description
1 polymer ?
#
loop_
_entity_poly.entity_id
_entity_poly.type
_entity_poly.pdbx_seq_one_letter_code
_entity_poly.pdbx_strand_id
1 'polypeptide(L)'
;MERNSKASNVGSSVLVPSVQELAKQPLSAIPDSYLRPELEGDAVANGGGDQVLEIPVIDMQRLVSEESMNSEIHKLDFACKEWGFFQ
;
A
#
# COMPACT_ATOMS: atom_id res chain seq x y z
N MET A 1 17.36 -37.79 34.03
CA MET A 1 17.93 -36.83 33.05
C MET A 1 17.14 -37.00 31.76
N GLU A 2 16.05 -36.25 31.61
CA GLU A 2 15.25 -36.29 30.38
C GLU A 2 15.53 -35.00 29.60
N ARG A 3 16.28 -35.12 28.51
CA ARG A 3 16.44 -34.05 27.52
C ARG A 3 15.23 -34.12 26.59
N ASN A 4 14.24 -33.25 26.82
CA ASN A 4 13.12 -33.09 25.90
C ASN A 4 13.54 -32.19 24.75
N SER A 5 13.96 -32.78 23.64
CA SER A 5 14.35 -32.07 22.42
C SER A 5 13.12 -31.45 21.76
N LYS A 6 12.91 -30.13 21.90
CA LYS A 6 11.94 -29.39 21.10
C LYS A 6 12.36 -29.49 19.62
N ALA A 7 11.56 -30.15 18.80
CA ALA A 7 11.72 -30.15 17.35
C ALA A 7 11.63 -28.71 16.84
N SER A 8 12.69 -28.22 16.20
CA SER A 8 12.69 -26.92 15.53
C SER A 8 11.84 -27.03 14.27
N ASN A 9 10.67 -26.40 14.29
CA ASN A 9 9.73 -26.37 13.18
C ASN A 9 10.22 -25.38 12.10
N VAL A 10 11.29 -25.75 11.39
CA VAL A 10 11.86 -24.96 10.30
C VAL A 10 11.04 -25.26 9.03
N GLY A 11 10.24 -24.28 8.58
CA GLY A 11 9.48 -24.37 7.32
C GLY A 11 7.96 -24.51 7.46
N SER A 12 7.36 -24.32 8.63
CA SER A 12 5.89 -24.34 8.75
C SER A 12 5.24 -23.07 8.22
N SER A 13 4.16 -23.21 7.46
CA SER A 13 3.26 -22.11 7.14
C SER A 13 2.33 -21.82 8.33
N VAL A 14 2.08 -20.54 8.57
CA VAL A 14 1.00 -20.10 9.46
C VAL A 14 -0.26 -20.00 8.63
N LEU A 15 -1.35 -20.64 9.07
CA LEU A 15 -2.65 -20.48 8.43
C LEU A 15 -3.14 -19.06 8.70
N VAL A 16 -3.16 -18.23 7.66
CA VAL A 16 -3.73 -16.88 7.74
C VAL A 16 -5.22 -16.96 7.39
N PRO A 17 -6.12 -16.59 8.32
CA PRO A 17 -7.55 -16.57 8.04
C PRO A 17 -7.90 -15.53 6.96
N SER A 18 -9.00 -15.75 6.24
CA SER A 18 -9.50 -14.77 5.28
C SER A 18 -9.90 -13.49 6.00
N VAL A 19 -9.25 -12.37 5.63
CA VAL A 19 -9.59 -11.04 6.15
C VAL A 19 -11.04 -10.68 5.82
N GLN A 20 -11.55 -11.12 4.67
CA GLN A 20 -12.95 -10.90 4.28
C GLN A 20 -13.94 -11.61 5.21
N GLU A 21 -13.63 -12.82 5.66
CA GLU A 21 -14.48 -13.54 6.63
C GLU A 21 -14.33 -12.96 8.04
N LEU A 22 -13.12 -12.57 8.43
CA LEU A 22 -12.87 -11.88 9.70
C LEU A 22 -13.69 -10.58 9.81
N ALA A 23 -13.77 -9.79 8.73
CA ALA A 23 -14.53 -8.54 8.71
C ALA A 23 -16.05 -8.73 8.89
N LYS A 24 -16.58 -9.92 8.61
CA LYS A 24 -18.00 -10.25 8.83
C LYS A 24 -18.31 -10.61 10.28
N GLN A 25 -17.29 -10.92 11.08
CA GLN A 25 -17.45 -11.30 12.48
C GLN A 25 -17.48 -10.06 13.37
N PRO A 26 -18.23 -10.07 14.49
CA PRO A 26 -18.22 -8.98 15.46
C PRO A 26 -16.94 -9.03 16.31
N LEU A 27 -15.82 -8.62 15.73
CA LEU A 27 -14.53 -8.58 16.42
C LEU A 27 -14.47 -7.40 17.39
N SER A 28 -14.08 -7.66 18.64
CA SER A 28 -13.87 -6.61 19.65
C SER A 28 -12.53 -5.89 19.48
N ALA A 29 -11.57 -6.51 18.80
CA ALA A 29 -10.24 -5.98 18.52
C ALA A 29 -9.66 -6.60 17.24
N ILE A 30 -8.76 -5.87 16.59
CA ILE A 30 -7.99 -6.35 15.43
C ILE A 30 -6.95 -7.36 15.93
N PRO A 31 -6.77 -8.53 15.28
CA PRO A 31 -5.75 -9.48 15.69
C PRO A 31 -4.34 -8.88 15.60
N ASP A 32 -3.48 -9.23 16.58
CA ASP A 32 -2.11 -8.71 16.69
C ASP A 32 -1.27 -8.88 15.43
N SER A 33 -1.55 -9.90 14.61
CA SER A 33 -0.87 -10.15 13.32
C SER A 33 -1.08 -9.05 12.27
N TYR A 34 -2.07 -8.18 12.45
CA TYR A 34 -2.36 -7.05 11.56
C TYR A 34 -2.01 -5.70 12.17
N LEU A 35 -1.62 -5.65 13.45
CA LEU A 35 -1.14 -4.43 14.08
C LEU A 35 0.26 -4.14 13.53
N ARG A 36 0.53 -2.86 13.23
CA ARG A 36 1.82 -2.38 12.73
C ARG A 36 2.36 -1.27 13.65
N PRO A 37 2.81 -1.60 14.88
CA PRO A 37 3.28 -0.60 15.84
C PRO A 37 4.46 0.23 15.31
N GLU A 38 5.25 -0.33 14.40
CA GLU A 38 6.36 0.37 13.75
C GLU A 38 5.93 1.54 12.87
N LEU A 39 4.66 1.56 12.44
CA LEU A 39 4.09 2.61 11.60
C LEU A 39 3.36 3.69 12.41
N GLU A 40 3.26 3.57 13.73
CA GLU A 40 2.61 4.58 14.58
C GLU A 40 3.42 5.88 14.68
N GLY A 41 4.73 5.83 14.37
CA GLY A 41 5.62 7.01 14.35
C GLY A 41 5.73 7.71 13.00
N ASP A 42 5.52 6.99 11.89
CA ASP A 42 5.40 7.58 10.57
C ASP A 42 3.95 8.03 10.42
N ALA A 43 3.71 9.32 10.62
CA ALA A 43 2.40 9.90 10.38
C ALA A 43 1.92 9.44 8.99
N VAL A 44 0.91 8.56 8.98
CA VAL A 44 0.03 8.41 7.82
C VAL A 44 -0.32 9.84 7.46
N ALA A 45 0.09 10.29 6.27
CA ALA A 45 -0.17 11.64 5.82
C ALA A 45 -1.68 11.84 5.88
N ASN A 46 -2.16 12.36 7.01
CA ASN A 46 -3.54 12.74 7.19
C ASN A 46 -3.76 13.75 6.09
N GLY A 47 -4.66 13.45 5.16
CA GLY A 47 -4.91 14.24 3.95
C GLY A 47 -5.50 15.64 4.21
N GLY A 48 -5.12 16.29 5.32
CA GLY A 48 -5.56 17.60 5.77
C GLY A 48 -4.42 18.52 6.25
N GLY A 49 -3.15 18.25 5.90
CA GLY A 49 -2.04 19.16 6.16
C GLY A 49 -1.39 19.64 4.86
N ASP A 50 -1.71 20.87 4.45
CA ASP A 50 -1.12 21.86 3.49
C ASP A 50 -0.24 21.44 2.28
N GLN A 51 0.00 20.15 2.05
CA GLN A 51 0.72 19.56 0.94
C GLN A 51 -0.05 18.31 0.55
N VAL A 52 -1.23 18.48 -0.05
CA VAL A 52 -1.92 17.38 -0.73
C VAL A 52 -0.99 16.94 -1.84
N LEU A 53 -0.24 15.86 -1.61
CA LEU A 53 0.50 15.17 -2.65
C LEU A 53 -0.55 14.53 -3.57
N GLU A 54 -1.01 15.30 -4.55
CA GLU A 54 -1.97 14.85 -5.55
C GLU A 54 -1.23 14.04 -6.63
N ILE A 55 -1.64 12.79 -6.76
CA ILE A 55 -1.10 11.86 -7.75
C ILE A 55 -1.35 12.43 -9.15
N PRO A 56 -0.34 12.51 -10.04
CA PRO A 56 -0.54 13.01 -11.39
C PRO A 56 -1.58 12.17 -12.14
N VAL A 57 -2.53 12.83 -12.81
CA VAL A 57 -3.53 12.18 -13.66
C VAL A 57 -3.15 12.37 -15.12
N ILE A 58 -3.04 11.31 -15.91
CA ILE A 58 -2.68 11.40 -17.33
C ILE A 58 -3.93 11.21 -18.19
N ASP A 59 -4.26 12.22 -18.99
CA ASP A 59 -5.36 12.14 -19.93
C ASP A 59 -4.92 11.43 -21.21
N MET A 60 -5.31 10.16 -21.33
CA MET A 60 -4.96 9.31 -22.47
C MET A 60 -5.54 9.82 -23.80
N GLN A 61 -6.65 10.56 -23.79
CA GLN A 61 -7.21 11.16 -25.01
C GLN A 61 -6.34 12.34 -25.47
N ARG A 62 -5.88 13.16 -24.51
CA ARG A 62 -4.99 14.29 -24.80
C ARG A 62 -3.60 13.85 -25.23
N LEU A 63 -3.15 12.69 -24.77
CA LEU A 63 -1.88 12.11 -25.14
C LEU A 63 -1.82 11.71 -26.62
N VAL A 64 -2.94 11.32 -27.22
CA VAL A 64 -3.02 10.94 -28.65
C VAL A 64 -3.52 12.07 -29.55
N SER A 65 -3.89 13.21 -29.00
CA SER A 65 -4.36 14.39 -29.74
C SER A 65 -3.20 15.30 -30.13
N GLU A 66 -3.06 15.64 -31.41
CA GLU A 66 -1.95 16.48 -31.92
C GLU A 66 -1.87 17.85 -31.24
N GLU A 67 -3.01 18.44 -30.86
CA GLU A 67 -3.07 19.77 -30.23
C GLU A 67 -2.58 19.77 -28.78
N SER A 68 -2.74 18.66 -28.05
CA SER A 68 -2.44 18.57 -26.61
C SER A 68 -1.37 17.55 -26.24
N MET A 69 -0.85 16.79 -27.22
CA MET A 69 0.13 15.72 -26.98
C MET A 69 1.37 16.24 -26.27
N ASN A 70 1.88 17.41 -26.67
CA ASN A 70 3.11 17.95 -26.08
C ASN A 70 2.94 18.30 -24.60
N SER A 71 1.80 18.87 -24.18
CA SER A 71 1.58 19.14 -22.76
C SER A 71 1.40 17.85 -21.95
N GLU A 72 0.70 16.87 -22.51
CA GLU A 72 0.36 15.65 -21.79
C GLU A 72 1.57 14.69 -21.67
N ILE A 73 2.44 14.64 -22.69
CA ILE A 73 3.68 13.85 -22.63
C ILE A 73 4.67 14.41 -21.61
N HIS A 74 4.72 15.74 -21.42
CA HIS A 74 5.52 16.34 -20.35
C HIS A 74 5.01 15.97 -18.96
N LYS A 75 3.68 15.91 -18.79
CA LYS A 75 3.07 15.46 -17.53
C LYS A 75 3.38 14.00 -17.23
N LEU A 76 3.35 13.16 -18.27
CA LEU A 76 3.74 11.75 -18.16
C LEU A 76 5.22 11.58 -17.79
N ASP A 77 6.13 12.30 -18.45
CA ASP A 77 7.56 12.26 -18.14
C ASP A 77 7.84 12.70 -16.69
N PHE A 78 7.19 13.77 -16.24
CA PHE A 78 7.26 14.23 -14.86
C PHE A 78 6.76 13.18 -13.88
N ALA A 79 5.61 12.57 -14.14
CA ALA A 79 5.05 11.52 -13.28
C ALA A 79 5.98 10.30 -13.20
N CYS A 80 6.55 9.85 -14.32
CA CYS A 80 7.49 8.73 -14.32
C CYS A 80 8.76 9.02 -13.52
N LYS A 81 9.28 10.25 -13.56
CA LYS A 81 10.54 10.63 -12.89
C LYS A 81 10.36 10.94 -11.41
N GLU A 82 9.38 11.78 -11.08
CA GLU A 82 9.23 12.32 -9.73
C GLU A 82 8.30 11.48 -8.86
N TRP A 83 7.34 10.76 -9.46
CA TRP A 83 6.36 9.97 -8.72
C TRP A 83 6.58 8.47 -8.86
N GLY A 84 6.94 7.99 -10.05
CA GLY A 84 6.99 6.56 -10.38
C GLY A 84 5.61 5.91 -10.55
N PHE A 85 4.52 6.68 -10.39
CA PHE A 85 3.14 6.25 -10.65
C PHE A 85 2.25 7.45 -10.99
N PHE A 86 1.13 7.18 -11.65
CA PHE A 86 0.10 8.15 -12.04
C PHE A 86 -1.25 7.44 -12.17
N GLN A 87 -2.34 8.21 -12.27
CA GLN A 87 -3.69 7.74 -12.56
C GLN A 87 -3.99 7.82 -14.06
#